data_AF-A0A494ZA56-F1
#
_entry.id   AF-A0A494ZA56-F1
#
_cell.length_a   1.000
_cell.length_b   1.000
_cell.length_c   1.000
_cell.angle_alpha   90.00
_cell.angle_beta   90.00
_cell.angle_gamma   90.00
#
_symmetry.space_group_name_H-M   'P 1'
#
loop_
_entity.id
_entity.type
_entity.pdbx_description
1 polymer ?
#
loop_
_entity_poly.entity_id
_entity_poly.type
_entity_poly.pdbx_seq_one_letter_code
_entity_poly.pdbx_strand_id
1 'polypeptide(L)'
;MTTKVPMTNEAVKLIRLKEKMDEIIFNDIDTSQNWERAYLSLGELLERFVDYYNTAVANDESPKENTFWMMFLDISSKLIFFHSLSYYKMQTEKSVKVIEEVKELFTIAANCIPNVQKIVNAQFLNEIASSYEELELLNVKEGSFERTILNQNNKPQTCFEHFSKFVQLLKK
;
A
#
# COMPACT_ATOMS: atom_id res chain seq x y z
N MET A 1 23.03 -16.94 -18.27
CA MET A 1 21.84 -17.79 -18.47
C MET A 1 20.63 -16.99 -18.04
N THR A 2 19.78 -16.60 -18.99
CA THR A 2 18.59 -15.79 -18.74
C THR A 2 17.46 -16.72 -18.34
N THR A 3 17.17 -16.81 -17.04
CA THR A 3 15.98 -17.51 -16.54
C THR A 3 14.75 -16.73 -17.00
N LYS A 4 14.18 -17.13 -18.15
CA LYS A 4 12.85 -16.67 -18.56
C LYS A 4 11.86 -17.22 -17.55
N VAL A 5 11.43 -16.38 -16.62
CA VAL A 5 10.29 -16.67 -15.75
C VAL A 5 9.08 -16.88 -16.68
N PRO A 6 8.40 -18.02 -16.64
CA PRO A 6 7.18 -18.19 -17.43
C PRO A 6 6.14 -17.20 -16.92
N MET A 7 5.78 -16.22 -17.75
CA MET A 7 4.68 -15.29 -17.45
C MET A 7 3.38 -16.09 -17.35
N THR A 8 2.86 -16.24 -16.13
CA THR A 8 1.52 -16.79 -15.92
C THR A 8 0.48 -15.72 -16.21
N ASN A 9 -0.76 -16.12 -16.55
CA ASN A 9 -1.87 -15.18 -16.76
C ASN A 9 -2.12 -14.26 -15.55
N GLU A 10 -1.81 -14.73 -14.34
CA GLU A 10 -1.93 -13.96 -13.11
C GLU A 10 -0.86 -12.89 -12.97
N ALA A 11 0.40 -13.19 -13.31
CA ALA A 11 1.47 -12.20 -13.32
C ALA A 11 1.18 -11.07 -14.33
N VAL A 12 0.62 -11.41 -15.50
CA VAL A 12 0.19 -10.41 -16.50
C VAL A 12 -0.94 -9.54 -15.97
N LYS A 13 -1.93 -10.12 -15.27
CA LYS A 13 -3.00 -9.35 -14.61
C LYS A 13 -2.42 -8.38 -13.58
N LEU A 14 -1.47 -8.84 -12.77
CA LEU A 14 -0.83 -8.02 -11.73
C LEU A 14 -0.07 -6.83 -12.32
N ILE A 15 0.70 -7.05 -13.40
CA ILE A 15 1.39 -5.98 -14.12
C ILE A 15 0.39 -4.95 -14.66
N ARG A 16 -0.70 -5.38 -15.29
CA ARG A 16 -1.73 -4.46 -15.80
C ARG A 16 -2.39 -3.65 -14.69
N LEU A 17 -2.59 -4.24 -13.51
CA LEU A 17 -3.13 -3.50 -12.38
C LEU A 17 -2.14 -2.47 -11.86
N LYS A 18 -0.85 -2.81 -11.82
CA LYS A 18 0.22 -1.85 -11.50
C LYS A 18 0.24 -0.68 -12.48
N GLU A 19 0.20 -0.96 -13.78
CA GLU A 19 0.18 0.08 -14.82
C GLU A 19 -1.00 1.04 -14.63
N LYS A 20 -2.18 0.51 -14.32
CA LYS A 20 -3.37 1.33 -14.02
C LYS A 20 -3.21 2.16 -12.75
N MET A 21 -2.63 1.58 -11.70
CA MET A 21 -2.34 2.32 -10.47
C MET A 21 -1.38 3.48 -10.77
N ASP A 22 -0.28 3.21 -11.47
CA ASP A 22 0.72 4.23 -11.83
C ASP A 22 0.07 5.33 -12.69
N GLU A 23 -0.81 4.97 -13.63
CA GLU A 23 -1.57 5.93 -14.46
C GLU A 23 -2.49 6.83 -13.62
N ILE A 24 -3.21 6.27 -12.64
CA ILE A 24 -4.08 7.04 -11.75
C ILE A 24 -3.25 7.99 -10.87
N ILE A 25 -2.17 7.50 -10.27
CA ILE A 25 -1.28 8.33 -9.45
C ILE A 25 -0.74 9.48 -10.30
N PHE A 26 -0.20 9.19 -11.48
CA PHE A 26 0.36 10.23 -12.34
C PHE A 26 -0.68 11.27 -12.76
N ASN A 27 -1.85 10.85 -13.24
CA ASN A 27 -2.86 11.75 -13.79
C ASN A 27 -3.60 12.52 -12.69
N ASP A 28 -4.06 11.81 -11.66
CA ASP A 28 -5.01 12.35 -10.69
C ASP A 28 -4.33 12.83 -9.39
N ILE A 29 -3.14 12.32 -9.04
CA ILE A 29 -2.39 12.77 -7.85
C ILE A 29 -1.29 13.76 -8.24
N ASP A 30 -0.34 13.34 -9.07
CA ASP A 30 0.87 14.13 -9.36
C ASP A 30 0.58 15.33 -10.26
N THR A 31 -0.29 15.14 -11.27
CA THR A 31 -0.53 16.16 -12.30
C THR A 31 -1.71 17.07 -11.94
N SER A 32 -2.89 16.50 -11.68
CA SER A 32 -4.13 17.30 -11.54
C SER A 32 -4.59 17.52 -10.10
N GLN A 33 -4.06 16.75 -9.13
CA GLN A 33 -4.51 16.77 -7.73
C GLN A 33 -6.03 16.59 -7.56
N ASN A 34 -6.64 15.80 -8.45
CA ASN A 34 -8.05 15.41 -8.37
C ASN A 34 -8.23 14.25 -7.37
N TRP A 35 -8.18 14.58 -6.08
CA TRP A 35 -8.19 13.63 -4.98
C TRP A 35 -9.46 12.77 -4.92
N GLU A 36 -10.62 13.32 -5.27
CA GLU A 36 -11.88 12.56 -5.31
C GLU A 36 -11.84 11.46 -6.37
N ARG A 37 -11.37 11.80 -7.58
CA ARG A 37 -11.23 10.81 -8.66
C ARG A 37 -10.16 9.77 -8.36
N ALA A 38 -9.04 10.18 -7.77
CA ALA A 38 -7.98 9.29 -7.32
C ALA A 38 -8.52 8.30 -6.28
N TYR A 39 -9.24 8.79 -5.27
CA TYR A 39 -9.85 7.95 -4.22
C TYR A 39 -10.77 6.88 -4.82
N LEU A 40 -11.73 7.28 -5.67
CA LEU A 40 -12.66 6.34 -6.29
C LEU A 40 -11.94 5.30 -7.17
N SER A 41 -11.02 5.76 -8.03
CA SER A 41 -10.35 4.89 -9.00
C SER A 41 -9.36 3.92 -8.33
N LEU A 42 -8.65 4.38 -7.30
CA LEU A 42 -7.77 3.53 -6.49
C LEU A 42 -8.57 2.55 -5.64
N GLY A 43 -9.74 2.97 -5.14
CA GLY A 43 -10.67 2.10 -4.40
C GLY A 43 -11.11 0.90 -5.24
N GLU A 44 -11.53 1.13 -6.48
CA GLU A 44 -11.90 0.04 -7.40
C GLU A 44 -10.73 -0.93 -7.69
N LEU A 45 -9.50 -0.42 -7.78
CA LEU A 45 -8.32 -1.29 -7.94
C LEU A 45 -8.05 -2.08 -6.67
N LEU A 46 -8.16 -1.44 -5.51
CA LEU A 46 -7.91 -2.04 -4.21
C LEU A 46 -8.90 -3.17 -3.91
N GLU A 47 -10.18 -3.01 -4.23
CA GLU A 47 -11.19 -4.07 -4.15
C GLU A 47 -10.78 -5.29 -4.99
N ARG A 48 -10.33 -5.09 -6.22
CA ARG A 48 -9.85 -6.19 -7.06
C ARG A 48 -8.66 -6.92 -6.44
N PHE A 49 -7.73 -6.18 -5.82
CA PHE A 49 -6.59 -6.78 -5.11
C PHE A 49 -7.03 -7.62 -3.91
N VAL A 50 -8.02 -7.14 -3.16
CA VAL A 50 -8.62 -7.87 -2.03
C VAL A 50 -9.30 -9.14 -2.51
N ASP A 51 -10.05 -9.08 -3.62
CA ASP A 51 -10.69 -10.25 -4.21
C ASP A 51 -9.68 -11.30 -4.70
N TYR A 52 -8.60 -10.84 -5.36
CA TYR A 52 -7.50 -11.73 -5.76
C TYR A 52 -6.85 -12.41 -4.56
N TYR A 53 -6.55 -11.65 -3.50
CA TYR A 53 -5.99 -12.19 -2.27
C TYR A 53 -6.91 -13.23 -1.63
N ASN A 54 -8.19 -12.88 -1.42
CA ASN A 54 -9.18 -13.76 -0.81
C ASN A 54 -9.34 -15.06 -1.61
N THR A 55 -9.36 -14.98 -2.94
CA THR A 55 -9.44 -16.17 -3.82
C THR A 55 -8.21 -17.06 -3.67
N ALA A 56 -7.02 -16.45 -3.56
CA ALA A 56 -5.76 -17.18 -3.47
C ALA A 56 -5.50 -17.80 -2.09
N VAL A 57 -6.00 -17.17 -1.01
CA VAL A 57 -5.81 -17.63 0.39
C VAL A 57 -7.03 -18.35 0.96
N ALA A 58 -8.04 -18.66 0.14
CA ALA A 58 -9.30 -19.30 0.56
C ALA A 58 -9.14 -20.65 1.30
N ASN A 59 -7.94 -21.23 1.30
CA ASN A 59 -7.59 -22.49 1.97
C ASN A 59 -6.69 -22.32 3.22
N ASP A 60 -6.70 -21.13 3.86
CA ASP A 60 -5.93 -20.80 5.08
C ASP A 60 -4.39 -20.92 4.97
N GLU A 61 -3.85 -21.13 3.77
CA GLU A 61 -2.41 -21.05 3.54
C GLU A 61 -2.01 -19.62 3.18
N SER A 62 -1.23 -19.00 4.06
CA SER A 62 -0.55 -17.74 3.73
C SER A 62 0.31 -17.93 2.48
N PRO A 63 0.31 -16.95 1.55
CA PRO A 63 1.08 -17.08 0.33
C PRO A 63 2.56 -17.36 0.60
N LYS A 64 3.11 -18.37 -0.09
CA LYS A 64 4.55 -18.63 -0.05
C LYS A 64 5.29 -17.54 -0.80
N GLU A 65 6.40 -17.09 -0.23
CA GLU A 65 7.25 -16.06 -0.84
C GLU A 65 7.70 -16.50 -2.24
N ASN A 66 7.32 -15.72 -3.24
CA ASN A 66 7.80 -15.83 -4.61
C ASN A 66 7.69 -14.47 -5.31
N THR A 67 8.24 -14.35 -6.51
CA THR A 67 8.26 -13.07 -7.26
C THR A 67 6.88 -12.46 -7.46
N PHE A 68 5.85 -13.29 -7.71
CA PHE A 68 4.48 -12.83 -7.89
C PHE A 68 3.94 -12.18 -6.59
N TRP A 69 4.09 -12.87 -5.47
CA TRP A 69 3.62 -12.41 -4.16
C TRP A 69 4.39 -11.20 -3.63
N MET A 70 5.67 -11.08 -3.97
CA MET A 70 6.46 -9.88 -3.67
C MET A 70 5.99 -8.67 -4.48
N MET A 71 5.64 -8.86 -5.75
CA MET A 71 5.05 -7.82 -6.58
C MET A 71 3.65 -7.43 -6.07
N PHE A 72 2.87 -8.42 -5.63
CA PHE A 72 1.56 -8.17 -5.03
C PHE A 72 1.67 -7.26 -3.81
N LEU A 73 2.60 -7.56 -2.89
CA LEU A 73 2.81 -6.74 -1.69
C LEU A 73 3.28 -5.31 -2.03
N ASP A 74 4.18 -5.14 -3.00
CA ASP A 74 4.63 -3.81 -3.46
C ASP A 74 3.46 -2.97 -3.96
N ILE A 75 2.59 -3.54 -4.80
CA ILE A 75 1.45 -2.82 -5.36
C ILE A 75 0.40 -2.56 -4.29
N SER A 76 0.09 -3.55 -3.44
CA SER A 76 -0.88 -3.41 -2.35
C SER A 76 -0.48 -2.32 -1.36
N SER A 77 0.80 -2.25 -0.99
CA SER A 77 1.32 -1.19 -0.11
C SER A 77 1.08 0.20 -0.71
N LYS A 78 1.38 0.38 -2.01
CA LYS A 78 1.13 1.64 -2.74
C LYS A 78 -0.34 1.97 -2.86
N LEU A 79 -1.19 1.00 -3.23
CA LEU A 79 -2.63 1.21 -3.32
C LEU A 79 -3.22 1.66 -2.00
N ILE A 80 -2.88 0.99 -0.89
CA ILE A 80 -3.37 1.38 0.44
C ILE A 80 -2.93 2.82 0.76
N PHE A 81 -1.65 3.13 0.57
CA PHE A 81 -1.13 4.47 0.84
C PHE A 81 -1.82 5.56 0.01
N PHE A 82 -1.81 5.46 -1.32
CA PHE A 82 -2.35 6.51 -2.20
C PHE A 82 -3.88 6.62 -2.10
N HIS A 83 -4.59 5.52 -1.85
CA HIS A 83 -6.02 5.55 -1.57
C HIS A 83 -6.31 6.31 -0.27
N SER A 84 -5.58 6.01 0.81
CA SER A 84 -5.73 6.69 2.10
C SER A 84 -5.31 8.16 2.05
N LEU A 85 -4.27 8.48 1.30
CA LEU A 85 -3.84 9.86 1.06
C LEU A 85 -4.94 10.63 0.32
N SER A 86 -5.51 10.03 -0.73
CA SER A 86 -6.61 10.62 -1.50
C SER A 86 -7.85 10.85 -0.61
N TYR A 87 -8.21 9.85 0.21
CA TYR A 87 -9.27 9.98 1.22
C TYR A 87 -9.02 11.18 2.14
N TYR A 88 -7.83 11.30 2.70
CA TYR A 88 -7.47 12.40 3.60
C TYR A 88 -7.52 13.76 2.91
N LYS A 89 -6.99 13.87 1.69
CA LYS A 89 -6.90 15.14 0.94
C LYS A 89 -8.26 15.60 0.41
N MET A 90 -9.20 14.70 0.14
CA MET A 90 -10.56 15.08 -0.27
C MET A 90 -11.46 15.54 0.90
N GLN A 91 -11.10 15.24 2.15
CA GLN A 91 -11.87 15.72 3.29
C GLN A 91 -11.70 17.24 3.49
N THR A 92 -12.80 17.99 3.36
CA THR A 92 -12.84 19.42 3.65
C THR A 92 -12.56 19.72 5.13
N GLU A 93 -13.05 18.86 6.02
CA GLU A 93 -12.83 18.95 7.47
C GLU A 93 -12.23 17.64 7.99
N LYS A 94 -11.06 17.73 8.64
CA LYS A 94 -10.32 16.59 9.13
C LYS A 94 -10.64 16.34 10.59
N SER A 95 -11.71 15.58 10.83
CA SER A 95 -12.02 15.12 12.17
C SER A 95 -10.89 14.26 12.74
N VAL A 96 -10.77 14.20 14.07
CA VAL A 96 -9.81 13.31 14.75
C VAL A 96 -9.98 11.86 14.30
N LYS A 97 -11.23 11.43 14.05
CA LYS A 97 -11.52 10.08 13.55
C LYS A 97 -10.89 9.81 12.18
N VAL A 98 -11.02 10.75 11.24
CA VAL A 98 -10.41 10.65 9.90
C VAL A 98 -8.89 10.58 10.01
N ILE A 99 -8.30 11.41 10.87
CA ILE A 99 -6.84 11.44 11.06
C ILE A 99 -6.34 10.09 11.59
N GLU A 100 -6.97 9.55 12.62
CA GLU A 100 -6.57 8.25 13.19
C GLU A 100 -6.78 7.09 12.23
N GLU A 101 -7.87 7.09 11.45
CA GLU A 101 -8.11 6.11 10.39
C GLU A 101 -7.01 6.15 9.32
N VAL A 102 -6.64 7.34 8.84
CA VAL A 102 -5.58 7.49 7.84
C VAL A 102 -4.22 7.07 8.41
N LYS A 103 -3.93 7.40 9.68
CA LYS A 103 -2.70 6.95 10.37
C LYS A 103 -2.63 5.43 10.46
N GLU A 104 -3.73 4.76 10.80
CA GLU A 104 -3.80 3.29 10.82
C GLU A 104 -3.51 2.72 9.43
N LEU A 105 -4.12 3.29 8.39
CA LEU A 105 -3.92 2.83 7.01
C LEU A 105 -2.49 3.08 6.50
N PHE A 106 -1.89 4.22 6.80
CA PHE A 106 -0.48 4.49 6.50
C PHE A 106 0.46 3.52 7.23
N THR A 107 0.15 3.22 8.49
CA THR A 107 0.89 2.21 9.25
C THR A 107 0.79 0.84 8.58
N ILE A 108 -0.40 0.43 8.13
CA ILE A 108 -0.56 -0.83 7.41
C ILE A 108 0.21 -0.80 6.07
N ALA A 109 0.08 0.27 5.29
CA ALA A 109 0.79 0.42 4.02
C ALA A 109 2.31 0.27 4.20
N ALA A 110 2.90 0.98 5.16
CA ALA A 110 4.32 0.88 5.47
C ALA A 110 4.75 -0.53 5.90
N ASN A 111 3.92 -1.20 6.70
CA ASN A 111 4.19 -2.57 7.12
C ASN A 111 4.04 -3.60 5.99
N CYS A 112 3.26 -3.30 4.95
CA CYS A 112 3.13 -4.11 3.75
C CYS A 112 4.31 -3.99 2.79
N ILE A 113 5.25 -3.05 3.00
CA ILE A 113 6.43 -2.88 2.14
C ILE A 113 7.37 -4.08 2.34
N PRO A 114 7.55 -4.95 1.33
CA PRO A 114 8.47 -6.07 1.45
C PRO A 114 9.92 -5.58 1.35
N ASN A 115 10.86 -6.19 2.11
CA ASN A 115 12.30 -5.86 2.00
C ASN A 115 12.58 -4.34 2.06
N VAL A 116 12.06 -3.68 3.09
CA VAL A 116 12.08 -2.21 3.25
C VAL A 116 13.47 -1.56 3.17
N GLN A 117 14.54 -2.33 3.40
CA GLN A 117 15.93 -1.87 3.29
C GLN A 117 16.42 -1.68 1.85
N LYS A 118 15.70 -2.15 0.83
CA LYS A 118 16.06 -1.89 -0.58
C LYS A 118 15.80 -0.42 -0.90
N ILE A 119 16.70 0.23 -1.64
CA ILE A 119 16.67 1.68 -1.92
C ILE A 119 15.29 2.17 -2.38
N VAL A 120 14.68 1.53 -3.38
CA VAL A 120 13.37 1.92 -3.92
C VAL A 120 12.28 1.84 -2.86
N ASN A 121 12.34 0.84 -1.98
CA ASN A 121 11.37 0.63 -0.92
C ASN A 121 11.59 1.59 0.26
N ALA A 122 12.84 1.98 0.50
CA ALA A 122 13.19 3.01 1.48
C ALA A 122 12.71 4.39 1.04
N GLN A 123 12.82 4.73 -0.25
CA GLN A 123 12.26 5.97 -0.80
C GLN A 123 10.75 6.03 -0.60
N PHE A 124 10.05 4.93 -0.91
CA PHE A 124 8.61 4.87 -0.71
C PHE A 124 8.22 4.91 0.78
N LEU A 125 8.97 4.23 1.66
CA LEU A 125 8.76 4.33 3.10
C LEU A 125 8.90 5.78 3.59
N ASN A 126 9.90 6.51 3.09
CA ASN A 126 10.12 7.91 3.46
C ASN A 126 8.92 8.78 3.07
N GLU A 127 8.32 8.57 1.90
CA GLU A 127 7.10 9.26 1.48
C GLU A 127 5.91 8.98 2.42
N ILE A 128 5.72 7.72 2.82
CA ILE A 128 4.69 7.37 3.81
C ILE A 128 4.99 8.03 5.15
N ALA A 129 6.24 8.00 5.60
CA ALA A 129 6.66 8.56 6.88
C ALA A 129 6.44 10.08 6.94
N SER A 130 6.85 10.81 5.90
CA SER A 130 6.60 12.25 5.80
C SER A 130 5.10 12.54 5.83
N SER A 131 4.30 11.78 5.07
CA SER A 131 2.85 11.94 5.05
C SER A 131 2.22 11.62 6.41
N TYR A 132 2.70 10.61 7.13
CA TYR A 132 2.25 10.26 8.47
C TYR A 132 2.57 11.35 9.50
N GLU A 133 3.80 11.87 9.46
CA GLU A 133 4.28 12.87 10.41
C GLU A 133 3.62 14.26 10.17
N GLU A 134 3.20 14.55 8.93
CA GLU A 134 2.32 15.68 8.63
C GLU A 134 0.96 15.59 9.35
N LEU A 135 0.41 14.38 9.51
CA LEU A 135 -0.86 14.16 10.22
C LEU A 135 -0.73 14.38 11.73
N GLU A 136 0.44 14.12 12.31
CA GLU A 136 0.69 14.31 13.75
C GLU A 136 0.90 15.78 14.14
N LEU A 137 0.80 16.73 13.20
CA LEU A 137 1.00 18.17 13.42
C LEU A 137 2.32 18.46 14.16
N LEU A 138 3.45 18.30 13.44
CA LEU A 138 4.76 18.86 13.80
C LEU A 138 5.26 18.57 15.24
N ASN A 139 5.07 17.35 15.77
CA ASN A 139 5.59 16.99 17.10
C ASN A 139 6.80 16.02 17.10
N VAL A 140 7.97 16.65 17.31
CA VAL A 140 9.18 16.30 18.09
C VAL A 140 10.13 15.19 17.62
N LYS A 141 9.77 14.22 16.79
CA LYS A 141 10.77 13.24 16.29
C LYS A 141 10.54 12.86 14.83
N GLU A 142 10.85 13.79 13.94
CA GLU A 142 10.98 13.52 12.50
C GLU A 142 11.77 12.22 12.25
N GLY A 143 11.23 11.38 11.37
CA GLY A 143 11.74 10.05 11.05
C GLY A 143 11.52 8.98 12.12
N SER A 144 10.72 9.23 13.17
CA SER A 144 10.45 8.21 14.20
C SER A 144 9.59 7.07 13.68
N PHE A 145 8.63 7.40 12.81
CA PHE A 145 7.81 6.41 12.14
C PHE A 145 8.67 5.54 11.21
N GLU A 146 9.48 6.18 10.36
CA GLU A 146 10.40 5.48 9.44
C GLU A 146 11.33 4.52 10.21
N ARG A 147 12.00 4.99 11.26
CA ARG A 147 12.88 4.16 12.10
C ARG A 147 12.15 2.98 12.71
N THR A 148 10.90 3.15 13.13
CA THR A 148 10.08 2.07 13.69
C THR A 148 9.85 0.97 12.66
N ILE A 149 9.46 1.32 11.44
CA ILE A 149 9.23 0.36 10.36
C ILE A 149 10.53 -0.32 9.92
N LEU A 150 11.64 0.43 9.80
CA LEU A 150 12.95 -0.14 9.47
C LEU A 150 13.43 -1.16 10.51
N ASN A 151 13.22 -0.89 11.80
CA ASN A 151 13.62 -1.77 12.89
C ASN A 151 12.78 -3.05 12.97
N GLN A 152 11.51 -3.01 12.54
CA GLN A 152 10.67 -4.21 12.46
C GLN A 152 11.20 -5.20 11.41
N ASN A 153 11.85 -4.70 10.34
CA ASN A 153 12.45 -5.50 9.28
C ASN A 153 11.48 -6.59 8.77
N ASN A 154 10.26 -6.15 8.40
CA ASN A 154 9.17 -7.04 8.06
C ASN A 154 9.56 -8.03 6.96
N LYS A 155 9.38 -9.31 7.28
CA LYS A 155 9.49 -10.39 6.31
C LYS A 155 8.21 -10.44 5.46
N PRO A 156 8.24 -11.02 4.26
CA PRO A 156 7.07 -11.10 3.40
C PRO A 156 5.82 -11.69 4.08
N GLN A 157 5.99 -12.69 4.95
CA GLN A 157 4.89 -13.25 5.74
C GLN A 157 4.25 -12.22 6.67
N THR A 158 5.06 -11.42 7.36
CA THR A 158 4.57 -10.31 8.20
C THR A 158 3.84 -9.28 7.36
N CYS A 159 4.34 -8.95 6.16
CA CYS A 159 3.63 -8.07 5.23
C CYS A 159 2.25 -8.63 4.85
N PHE A 160 2.13 -9.94 4.61
CA PHE A 160 0.82 -10.59 4.36
C PHE A 160 -0.12 -10.53 5.56
N GLU A 161 0.39 -10.66 6.79
CA GLU A 161 -0.43 -10.49 8.00
C GLU A 161 -0.99 -9.06 8.09
N HIS A 162 -0.18 -8.06 7.77
CA HIS A 162 -0.63 -6.66 7.72
C HIS A 162 -1.63 -6.40 6.59
N PHE A 163 -1.43 -6.98 5.41
CA PHE A 163 -2.40 -6.92 4.33
C PHE A 163 -3.71 -7.62 4.72
N SER A 164 -3.65 -8.76 5.41
CA SER A 164 -4.83 -9.46 5.91
C SER A 164 -5.61 -8.62 6.93
N LYS A 165 -4.92 -7.85 7.80
CA LYS A 165 -5.58 -6.90 8.70
C LYS A 165 -6.32 -5.81 7.93
N PHE A 166 -5.71 -5.28 6.88
CA PHE A 166 -6.38 -4.31 5.99
C PHE A 166 -7.66 -4.90 5.35
N VAL A 167 -7.60 -6.12 4.84
CA VAL A 167 -8.78 -6.81 4.28
C VAL A 167 -9.91 -6.96 5.31
N GLN A 168 -9.58 -7.18 6.59
CA GLN A 168 -10.56 -7.25 7.67
C GLN A 168 -11.18 -5.88 8.01
N LEU A 169 -10.41 -4.79 7.89
CA LEU A 169 -10.90 -3.44 8.11
C LEU A 169 -11.90 -3.01 7.02
N LEU A 170 -11.65 -3.35 5.75
CA LEU A 170 -12.56 -3.04 4.64
C LEU A 170 -13.93 -3.73 4.74
N LYS A 171 -14.05 -4.82 5.50
CA LYS A 171 -15.31 -5.57 5.68
C LYS A 171 -16.21 -5.02 6.79
N LYS A 172 -15.74 -4.04 7.57
CA LYS A 172 -16.49 -3.41 8.67
C LYS A 172 -17.21 -2.16 8.20
#